data_AF-G9C4J5-F1
#
_entry.id   AF-G9C4J5-F1
#
_cell.length_a   1.000
_cell.length_b   1.000
_cell.length_c   1.000
_cell.angle_alpha   90.00
_cell.angle_beta   90.00
_cell.angle_gamma   90.00
#
_symmetry.space_group_name_H-M   'P 1'
#
loop_
_entity.id
_entity.type
_entity.pdbx_description
1 polymer ?
#
loop_
_entity_poly.entity_id
_entity_poly.type
_entity_poly.pdbx_seq_one_letter_code
_entity_poly.pdbx_strand_id
1 'polypeptide(L)'
;IRSVQSHIPDGDAATYQLLARGDTVGLFQVESPGMRRLLRTIRPTRLDDLMDILALHRPGTQAYANRYLRFPKSQRPGSSVEGGGHPDVAGVRDL
;
A
#
# COMPACT_ATOMS: atom_id res chain seq x y z
N ILE A 1 -26.71 -11.43 2.36
CA ILE A 1 -25.29 -11.83 2.28
C ILE A 1 -24.67 -11.50 3.63
N ARG A 2 -24.33 -12.51 4.43
CA ARG A 2 -23.84 -12.31 5.81
C ARG A 2 -22.50 -11.56 5.72
N SER A 3 -22.40 -10.38 6.34
CA SER A 3 -21.16 -9.62 6.42
C SER A 3 -20.14 -10.45 7.20
N VAL A 4 -19.22 -11.10 6.49
CA VAL A 4 -18.16 -11.95 7.06
C VAL A 4 -17.03 -11.10 7.66
N GLN A 5 -17.05 -9.79 7.41
CA GLN A 5 -15.94 -8.86 7.63
C GLN A 5 -16.05 -8.06 8.93
N SER A 6 -16.76 -8.54 9.96
CA SER A 6 -17.11 -7.64 11.06
C SER A 6 -15.95 -7.30 12.01
N HIS A 7 -14.88 -8.13 12.12
CA HIS A 7 -13.72 -7.83 12.98
C HIS A 7 -12.44 -8.56 12.53
N ILE A 8 -11.71 -8.02 11.55
CA ILE A 8 -10.33 -8.47 11.25
C ILE A 8 -9.37 -7.51 11.97
N PRO A 9 -8.44 -8.00 12.81
CA PRO A 9 -7.44 -7.14 13.44
C PRO A 9 -6.53 -6.48 12.41
N ASP A 10 -6.35 -5.17 12.54
CA ASP A 10 -5.29 -4.47 11.80
C ASP A 10 -3.92 -4.91 12.32
N GLY A 11 -2.91 -4.88 11.44
CA GLY A 11 -1.53 -5.07 11.87
C GLY A 11 -1.09 -6.52 12.10
N ASP A 12 -1.84 -7.53 11.65
CA ASP A 12 -1.43 -8.93 11.80
C ASP A 12 -0.05 -9.20 11.17
N ALA A 13 0.94 -9.49 12.01
CA ALA A 13 2.33 -9.62 11.60
C ALA A 13 2.54 -10.79 10.63
N ALA A 14 1.80 -11.89 10.79
CA ALA A 14 1.91 -13.05 9.91
C ALA A 14 1.48 -12.72 8.47
N THR A 15 0.40 -11.95 8.33
CA THR A 15 -0.10 -11.43 7.05
C THR A 15 0.98 -10.59 6.35
N TYR A 16 1.58 -9.62 7.04
CA TYR A 16 2.61 -8.76 6.45
C TYR A 16 3.89 -9.51 6.11
N GLN A 17 4.27 -10.52 6.90
CA GLN A 17 5.42 -11.37 6.59
C GLN A 17 5.19 -12.21 5.32
N LEU A 18 4.00 -12.78 5.16
CA LEU A 18 3.62 -13.50 3.94
C LEU A 18 3.68 -12.59 2.71
N LEU A 19 3.10 -11.40 2.82
CA LEU A 19 3.14 -10.39 1.78
C LEU A 19 4.59 -9.97 1.45
N ALA A 20 5.43 -9.72 2.46
CA ALA A 20 6.83 -9.33 2.28
C ALA A 20 7.69 -10.42 1.62
N ARG A 21 7.35 -11.71 1.76
CA ARG A 21 8.00 -12.80 1.02
C ARG A 21 7.53 -12.91 -0.44
N GLY A 22 6.40 -12.29 -0.77
CA GLY A 22 5.78 -12.39 -2.09
C GLY A 22 5.03 -13.71 -2.31
N ASP A 23 4.66 -14.40 -1.23
CA ASP A 23 3.95 -15.69 -1.23
C ASP A 23 2.44 -15.49 -1.47
N THR A 24 2.08 -14.82 -2.56
CA THR A 24 0.74 -14.23 -2.77
C THR A 24 -0.08 -14.90 -3.87
N VAL A 25 0.27 -16.12 -4.26
CA VAL A 25 -0.50 -16.87 -5.27
C VAL A 25 -1.93 -17.09 -4.77
N GLY A 26 -2.93 -16.72 -5.57
CA GLY A 26 -4.35 -16.80 -5.20
C GLY A 26 -4.84 -15.65 -4.31
N LEU A 27 -4.00 -14.66 -4.00
CA LEU A 27 -4.43 -13.44 -3.30
C LEU A 27 -4.85 -12.36 -4.29
N PHE A 28 -6.06 -11.84 -4.11
CA PHE A 28 -6.64 -10.81 -4.96
C PHE A 28 -5.72 -9.58 -5.10
N GLN A 29 -5.59 -9.06 -6.32
CA GLN A 29 -4.75 -7.92 -6.73
C GLN A 29 -3.23 -8.11 -6.60
N VAL A 30 -2.75 -9.05 -5.79
CA VAL A 30 -1.32 -9.13 -5.42
C VAL A 30 -0.56 -10.36 -5.91
N GLU A 31 -1.16 -11.18 -6.77
CA GLU A 31 -0.57 -12.43 -7.27
C GLU A 31 0.46 -12.28 -8.41
N SER A 32 0.42 -11.16 -9.15
CA SER A 32 1.18 -11.02 -10.39
C SER A 32 2.70 -11.09 -10.16
N PRO A 33 3.52 -11.58 -11.13
CA PRO A 33 4.98 -11.60 -10.98
C PRO A 33 5.61 -10.23 -10.69
N GLY A 34 5.07 -9.17 -11.31
CA GLY A 34 5.52 -7.80 -11.07
C GLY A 34 5.14 -7.31 -9.67
N MET A 35 3.93 -7.63 -9.21
CA MET A 35 3.47 -7.25 -7.88
C MET A 35 4.26 -7.96 -6.78
N ARG A 36 4.50 -9.27 -6.94
CA ARG A 36 5.34 -10.05 -6.01
C ARG A 36 6.76 -9.50 -5.89
N ARG A 37 7.34 -8.99 -6.99
CA ARG A 37 8.62 -8.26 -6.93
C ARG A 37 8.49 -6.98 -6.10
N LEU A 38 7.47 -6.18 -6.35
CA LEU A 38 7.24 -4.92 -5.63
C LEU A 38 7.03 -5.15 -4.13
N LEU A 39 6.25 -6.15 -3.75
CA LEU A 39 6.04 -6.57 -2.37
C LEU A 39 7.34 -6.95 -1.66
N ARG A 40 8.22 -7.74 -2.30
CA ARG A 40 9.53 -8.11 -1.75
C ARG A 40 10.48 -6.93 -1.60
N THR A 41 10.37 -5.94 -2.48
CA THR A 41 11.17 -4.71 -2.43
C THR A 41 10.69 -3.77 -1.33
N ILE A 42 9.38 -3.57 -1.20
CA ILE A 42 8.80 -2.59 -0.27
C ILE A 42 8.64 -3.14 1.14
N ARG A 43 8.43 -4.47 1.27
CA ARG A 43 8.21 -5.21 2.53
C ARG A 43 7.13 -4.53 3.38
N PRO A 44 5.84 -4.62 3.01
CA PRO A 44 4.77 -3.90 3.70
C PRO A 44 4.67 -4.31 5.17
N THR A 45 4.34 -3.36 6.04
CA THR A 45 4.21 -3.55 7.50
C THR A 45 2.90 -3.00 8.06
N ARG A 46 2.09 -2.36 7.21
CA ARG A 46 0.80 -1.75 7.53
C ARG A 46 -0.03 -1.63 6.24
N LEU A 47 -1.31 -1.33 6.37
CA LEU A 47 -2.23 -1.26 5.23
C LEU A 47 -1.83 -0.17 4.23
N ASP A 48 -1.36 0.98 4.70
CA ASP A 48 -0.91 2.09 3.85
C ASP A 48 0.20 1.67 2.88
N ASP A 49 1.12 0.80 3.30
CA ASP A 49 2.16 0.28 2.41
C ASP A 49 1.54 -0.50 1.23
N LEU A 50 0.41 -1.19 1.43
CA LEU A 50 -0.30 -1.92 0.37
C LEU A 50 -1.02 -0.97 -0.58
N MET A 51 -1.60 0.12 -0.05
CA MET A 51 -2.19 1.18 -0.88
C MET A 51 -1.13 1.79 -1.81
N ASP A 52 0.06 2.08 -1.27
CA ASP A 52 1.20 2.58 -2.04
C ASP A 52 1.63 1.60 -3.14
N ILE A 53 1.77 0.33 -2.78
CA ILE A 53 2.16 -0.74 -3.70
C ILE A 53 1.17 -0.83 -4.87
N LEU A 54 -0.13 -0.80 -4.58
CA LEU A 54 -1.18 -0.82 -5.59
C LEU A 54 -1.16 0.43 -6.49
N ALA A 55 -0.92 1.60 -5.90
CA ALA A 55 -0.79 2.85 -6.65
C ALA A 55 0.44 2.82 -7.58
N LEU A 56 1.56 2.28 -7.11
CA LEU A 56 2.82 2.21 -7.86
C LEU A 56 2.83 1.13 -8.95
N HIS A 57 2.00 0.09 -8.83
CA HIS A 57 1.91 -1.00 -9.80
C HIS A 57 1.17 -0.63 -11.11
N ARG A 58 0.84 0.65 -11.31
CA ARG A 58 0.18 1.14 -12.53
C ARG A 58 1.21 1.55 -13.60
N PRO A 59 0.90 1.38 -14.89
CA PRO A 59 1.75 1.89 -15.97
C PRO A 59 1.93 3.41 -15.85
N GLY A 60 3.16 3.91 -15.98
CA GLY A 60 3.48 5.34 -15.87
C GLY A 60 3.89 5.82 -14.46
N THR A 61 3.29 5.27 -13.39
CA THR A 61 3.70 5.61 -12.01
C THR A 61 5.00 4.93 -11.60
N GLN A 62 5.37 3.86 -12.29
CA GLN A 62 6.56 3.05 -11.97
C GLN A 62 7.87 3.84 -12.06
N ALA A 63 7.96 4.85 -12.95
CA ALA A 63 9.11 5.75 -13.02
C ALA A 63 9.31 6.57 -11.73
N TYR A 64 8.23 6.83 -10.99
CA TYR A 64 8.26 7.55 -9.72
C TYR A 64 8.48 6.63 -8.51
N ALA A 65 8.38 5.31 -8.67
CA ALA A 65 8.58 4.35 -7.59
C ALA A 65 9.95 4.53 -6.93
N ASN A 66 11.01 4.70 -7.73
CA ASN A 66 12.35 4.94 -7.21
C ASN A 66 12.49 6.25 -6.43
N ARG A 67 11.66 7.26 -6.72
CA ARG A 67 11.63 8.51 -5.94
C ARG A 67 10.85 8.31 -4.65
N TYR A 68 9.70 7.65 -4.72
CA TYR A 68 8.84 7.35 -3.59
C TYR A 68 9.56 6.52 -2.51
N LEU A 69 10.30 5.51 -2.94
CA LEU A 69 11.03 4.61 -2.05
C LEU A 69 12.25 5.23 -1.36
N ARG A 70 12.66 6.45 -1.74
CA ARG A 70 13.72 7.20 -1.02
C ARG A 70 13.24 7.76 0.31
N PHE A 71 11.94 8.01 0.43
CA PHE A 71 11.40 8.53 1.67
C PHE A 71 11.23 7.38 2.68
N PRO A 72 11.64 7.59 3.95
CA PRO A 72 11.27 6.68 5.03
C PRO A 72 9.77 6.43 5.00
N LYS A 73 9.32 5.22 5.36
CA LYS A 73 7.88 4.87 5.35
C LYS A 73 7.00 5.87 6.10
N SER A 74 7.49 6.46 7.18
CA SER A 74 6.82 7.49 7.98
C SER A 74 6.75 8.87 7.32
N GLN A 75 7.51 9.11 6.25
CA GLN A 75 7.64 10.41 5.57
C GLN A 75 7.31 10.31 4.07
N ARG A 76 6.70 9.20 3.65
CA ARG A 76 6.29 9.06 2.26
C ARG A 76 5.16 10.06 1.98
N PRO A 77 5.17 10.73 0.82
CA PRO A 77 4.11 11.68 0.46
C PRO A 77 2.77 10.92 0.40
N GLY A 78 1.88 11.22 1.35
CA GLY A 78 0.64 10.47 1.59
C GLY A 78 0.55 9.83 2.99
N SER A 79 1.68 9.61 3.69
CA SER A 79 1.74 8.97 5.02
C SER A 79 1.87 9.93 6.21
N SER A 80 1.81 11.24 5.96
CA SER A 80 1.59 12.28 6.98
C SER A 80 0.58 13.26 6.40
N VAL A 81 -0.61 13.31 7.01
CA VAL A 81 -1.79 14.04 6.49
C VAL A 81 -1.64 15.57 6.65
N GLU A 82 -0.55 16.05 7.24
CA GLU A 82 -0.38 17.47 7.49
C GLU A 82 0.37 18.19 6.36
N GLY A 83 -0.41 18.81 5.48
CA GLY A 83 0.01 20.01 4.74
C GLY A 83 0.46 19.76 3.29
N GLY A 84 -0.42 20.02 2.33
CA GLY A 84 0.03 20.16 0.94
C GLY A 84 -0.99 20.04 -0.20
N GLY A 85 -2.30 20.12 0.04
CA GLY A 85 -3.27 20.18 -1.07
C GLY A 85 -4.13 21.44 -1.03
N HIS A 86 -4.48 21.92 -2.22
CA HIS A 86 -5.35 23.09 -2.45
C HIS A 86 -6.61 23.02 -1.55
N PRO A 87 -7.11 24.16 -1.02
CA PRO A 87 -8.28 24.18 -0.14
C PRO A 87 -9.48 23.38 -0.69
N ASP A 88 -9.67 23.36 -2.00
CA ASP A 88 -10.78 22.65 -2.67
C ASP A 88 -10.71 21.11 -2.55
N VAL A 89 -9.53 20.54 -2.28
CA VAL A 89 -9.39 19.08 -2.08
C VAL A 89 -9.42 18.70 -0.60
N ALA A 90 -9.71 19.65 0.30
CA ALA A 90 -9.82 19.36 1.72
C ALA A 90 -10.96 18.41 2.07
N GLY A 91 -12.12 18.53 1.39
CA GLY A 91 -13.30 17.72 1.69
C GLY A 91 -13.29 16.29 1.15
N VAL A 92 -12.33 15.92 0.31
CA VAL A 92 -12.17 14.53 -0.20
C VAL A 92 -11.41 13.66 0.82
N ARG A 93 -10.90 14.26 1.90
CA ARG A 93 -9.96 13.66 2.86
C ARG A 93 -10.64 12.91 4.02
N ASP A 94 -11.97 13.02 4.14
CA ASP A 94 -12.76 12.53 5.30
C ASP A 94 -13.69 11.34 4.96
N LEU A 95 -13.57 10.75 3.76
CA LEU A 95 -14.33 9.56 3.31
C LEU A 95 -13.47 8.30 3.38
#